data_AF-A0A2J8TQ63-F1
#
_entry.id   AF-A0A2J8TQ63-F1
#
_cell.length_a   1.000
_cell.length_b   1.000
_cell.length_c   1.000
_cell.angle_alpha   90.00
_cell.angle_beta   90.00
_cell.angle_gamma   90.00
#
_symmetry.space_group_name_H-M   'P 1'
#
loop_
_entity.id
_entity.type
_entity.pdbx_description
1 polymer ?
#
loop_
_entity_poly.entity_id
_entity_poly.type
_entity_poly.pdbx_seq_one_letter_code
_entity_poly.pdbx_strand_id
1 'polypeptide(L)'
;MNGDLELDHDAPPENHTICVKYITSFTAAFSFSLETQLTIGYGTMFPSGDCPSAIALLAIQMLLGLMLEAFITGAFVAKIARPKNRAFSIRFTDIAVVAHMDGKPNLIFQVANTRPSPLTSVRVSAVLYQERENGKLYQTSVDFHLDGISSEECPFFIFPLTYYHSITPSSPLATLLQHENPSH
;
A
#
# COMPACT_ATOMS: atom_id res chain seq x y z
N MET A 1 -19.10 -40.47 -9.08
CA MET A 1 -17.78 -40.27 -8.44
C MET A 1 -17.01 -41.55 -8.70
N ASN A 2 -16.04 -41.50 -9.61
CA ASN A 2 -15.28 -42.68 -10.06
C ASN A 2 -14.25 -43.02 -8.97
N GLY A 3 -14.71 -43.65 -7.89
CA GLY A 3 -13.86 -43.98 -6.75
C GLY A 3 -13.02 -45.22 -7.06
N ASP A 4 -11.75 -45.02 -7.39
CA ASP A 4 -10.72 -46.05 -7.48
C ASP A 4 -9.95 -46.24 -6.15
N LEU A 5 -10.36 -45.51 -5.10
CA LEU A 5 -9.73 -45.49 -3.78
C LEU A 5 -9.67 -46.86 -3.08
N GLU A 6 -10.60 -47.77 -3.41
CA GLU A 6 -10.70 -49.11 -2.81
C GLU A 6 -10.05 -50.20 -3.67
N LEU A 7 -9.53 -49.85 -4.85
CA LEU A 7 -8.92 -50.81 -5.76
C LEU A 7 -7.49 -51.12 -5.33
N ASP A 8 -7.04 -52.35 -5.64
CA ASP A 8 -5.62 -52.67 -5.57
C ASP A 8 -4.90 -51.93 -6.72
N HIS A 9 -4.09 -50.93 -6.36
CA HIS A 9 -3.35 -50.13 -7.35
C HIS A 9 -2.26 -50.94 -8.05
N ASP A 10 -1.78 -52.05 -7.47
CA ASP A 10 -0.76 -52.92 -8.05
C ASP A 10 -1.37 -53.98 -8.99
N ALA A 11 -2.66 -54.31 -8.82
CA ALA A 11 -3.40 -55.25 -9.66
C ALA A 11 -4.83 -54.73 -10.01
N PRO A 12 -4.96 -53.66 -10.82
CA PRO A 12 -6.26 -53.12 -11.17
C PRO A 12 -7.06 -54.07 -12.08
N PRO A 13 -8.41 -54.02 -12.04
CA PRO A 13 -9.26 -54.77 -12.97
C PRO A 13 -8.93 -54.46 -14.44
N GLU A 14 -9.08 -55.42 -15.36
CA GLU A 14 -8.70 -55.28 -16.78
C GLU A 14 -9.34 -54.08 -17.50
N ASN A 15 -10.50 -53.61 -17.03
CA ASN A 15 -11.23 -52.48 -17.61
C ASN A 15 -11.07 -51.18 -16.79
N HIS A 16 -10.00 -51.05 -16.01
CA HIS A 16 -9.78 -49.90 -15.13
C HIS A 16 -8.33 -49.43 -15.14
N THR A 17 -8.12 -48.15 -15.44
CA THR A 17 -6.80 -47.50 -15.43
C THR A 17 -6.66 -46.61 -14.21
N ILE A 18 -5.67 -46.91 -13.37
CA ILE A 18 -5.32 -46.09 -12.21
C ILE A 18 -4.51 -44.88 -12.69
N CYS A 19 -5.07 -43.69 -12.51
CA CYS A 19 -4.44 -42.47 -13.00
C CYS A 19 -3.37 -41.90 -12.05
N VAL A 20 -3.49 -42.15 -10.75
CA VAL A 20 -2.46 -41.80 -9.77
C VAL A 20 -2.29 -42.97 -8.81
N LYS A 21 -1.05 -43.46 -8.69
CA LYS A 21 -0.74 -44.61 -7.84
C LYS A 21 -0.79 -44.23 -6.36
N TYR A 22 -1.27 -45.16 -5.54
CA TYR A 22 -1.32 -45.07 -4.07
C TYR A 22 -2.21 -43.96 -3.48
N ILE A 23 -3.19 -43.44 -4.24
CA ILE A 23 -4.28 -42.62 -3.69
C ILE A 23 -5.42 -43.54 -3.23
N THR A 24 -5.38 -43.97 -1.97
CA THR A 24 -6.36 -44.90 -1.37
C THR A 24 -7.41 -44.22 -0.48
N SER A 25 -7.31 -42.91 -0.30
CA SER A 25 -8.29 -42.13 0.48
C SER A 25 -8.37 -40.69 -0.01
N PHE A 26 -9.43 -39.98 0.37
CA PHE A 26 -9.53 -38.54 0.14
C PHE A 26 -8.37 -37.77 0.79
N THR A 27 -7.93 -38.20 1.99
CA THR A 27 -6.78 -37.61 2.66
C THR A 27 -5.50 -37.80 1.86
N ALA A 28 -5.28 -38.99 1.28
CA ALA A 28 -4.14 -39.22 0.39
C ALA A 28 -4.21 -38.34 -0.87
N ALA A 29 -5.40 -38.19 -1.47
CA ALA A 29 -5.61 -37.31 -2.62
C ALA A 29 -5.32 -35.84 -2.28
N PHE A 30 -5.76 -35.38 -1.11
CA PHE A 30 -5.49 -34.05 -0.60
C PHE A 30 -3.99 -33.83 -0.34
N SER A 31 -3.31 -34.81 0.29
CA SER A 31 -1.87 -34.79 0.50
C SER A 31 -1.10 -34.73 -0.82
N PHE A 32 -1.45 -35.56 -1.80
CA PHE A 32 -0.87 -35.51 -3.13
C PHE A 32 -1.05 -34.13 -3.78
N SER A 33 -2.26 -33.56 -3.70
CA SER A 33 -2.53 -32.21 -4.22
C SER A 33 -1.66 -31.14 -3.54
N LEU A 34 -1.50 -31.19 -2.22
CA LEU A 34 -0.64 -30.28 -1.47
C LEU A 34 0.85 -30.45 -1.82
N GLU A 35 1.34 -31.68 -1.84
CA GLU A 35 2.73 -31.98 -2.18
C GLU A 35 3.07 -31.52 -3.59
N THR A 36 2.14 -31.69 -4.51
CA THR A 36 2.27 -31.29 -5.91
C THR A 36 2.26 -29.77 -5.99
N GLN A 37 1.25 -29.08 -5.43
CA GLN A 37 1.16 -27.61 -5.47
C GLN A 37 2.31 -26.90 -4.77
N LEU A 38 2.80 -27.42 -3.64
CA LEU A 38 3.93 -26.85 -2.90
C LEU A 38 5.28 -27.35 -3.42
N THR A 39 5.29 -28.19 -4.46
CA THR A 39 6.50 -28.78 -5.07
C THR A 39 7.37 -29.57 -4.07
N ILE A 40 6.75 -30.16 -3.05
CA ILE A 40 7.43 -30.99 -2.04
C ILE A 40 7.77 -32.37 -2.64
N GLY A 41 6.77 -33.02 -3.23
CA GLY A 41 6.87 -34.29 -3.95
C GLY A 41 7.64 -35.38 -3.20
N TYR A 42 7.08 -35.97 -2.13
CA TYR A 42 7.77 -37.03 -1.39
C TYR A 42 7.98 -38.32 -2.22
N GLY A 43 7.24 -38.47 -3.33
CA GLY A 43 7.44 -39.53 -4.31
C GLY A 43 6.69 -40.84 -4.02
N THR A 44 5.89 -40.88 -2.95
CA THR A 44 5.05 -42.04 -2.61
C THR A 44 3.83 -42.17 -3.52
N MET A 45 3.30 -41.06 -4.04
CA MET A 45 2.19 -41.01 -4.98
C MET A 45 2.66 -40.33 -6.28
N PHE A 46 2.30 -40.90 -7.43
CA PHE A 46 2.73 -40.38 -8.72
C PHE A 46 1.70 -40.68 -9.83
N PRO A 47 1.53 -39.77 -10.81
CA PRO A 47 0.60 -39.96 -11.92
C PRO A 47 1.10 -41.04 -12.89
N SER A 48 0.18 -41.82 -13.45
CA SER A 48 0.49 -42.74 -14.56
C SER A 48 0.49 -42.00 -15.90
N GLY A 49 1.39 -42.39 -16.82
CA GLY A 49 1.42 -41.91 -18.20
C GLY A 49 0.20 -42.33 -19.03
N ASP A 50 -0.56 -43.32 -18.56
CA ASP A 50 -1.72 -43.88 -19.25
C ASP A 50 -2.98 -43.00 -19.12
N CYS A 51 -2.94 -41.96 -18.29
CA CYS A 51 -4.05 -41.05 -18.05
C CYS A 51 -3.72 -39.60 -18.45
N PRO A 52 -3.93 -39.21 -19.73
CA PRO A 52 -3.72 -37.84 -20.18
C PRO A 52 -4.55 -36.79 -19.42
N SER A 53 -5.75 -37.18 -18.97
CA SER A 53 -6.64 -36.32 -18.17
C SER A 53 -6.02 -35.93 -16.82
N ALA A 54 -5.32 -36.86 -16.15
CA ALA A 54 -4.65 -36.59 -14.88
C ALA A 54 -3.46 -35.64 -15.07
N ILE A 55 -2.67 -35.84 -16.13
CA ILE A 55 -1.56 -34.94 -16.49
C ILE A 55 -2.09 -33.53 -16.78
N ALA A 56 -3.18 -33.41 -17.54
CA ALA A 56 -3.81 -32.13 -17.84
C ALA A 56 -4.33 -31.42 -16.57
N LEU A 57 -4.96 -32.16 -15.66
CA LEU A 57 -5.42 -31.62 -14.37
C LEU A 57 -4.26 -31.13 -13.51
N LEU A 58 -3.17 -31.89 -13.44
CA LEU A 58 -1.96 -31.49 -12.73
C LEU A 58 -1.32 -30.23 -13.33
N ALA A 59 -1.26 -30.13 -14.66
CA ALA A 59 -0.75 -28.95 -15.35
C ALA A 59 -1.60 -27.70 -15.07
N ILE A 60 -2.93 -27.84 -15.09
CA ILE A 60 -3.86 -26.76 -14.75
C ILE A 60 -3.69 -26.35 -13.27
N GLN A 61 -3.60 -27.33 -12.36
CA GLN A 61 -3.36 -27.07 -10.94
C GLN A 61 -2.06 -26.29 -10.72
N MET A 62 -0.98 -26.66 -11.40
CA MET A 62 0.31 -25.97 -11.33
C MET A 62 0.22 -24.53 -11.81
N LEU A 63 -0.41 -24.32 -12.98
CA LEU A 63 -0.57 -22.98 -13.54
C LEU A 63 -1.36 -22.07 -12.59
N LEU A 64 -2.49 -22.55 -12.08
CA LEU A 64 -3.32 -21.80 -11.14
C LEU A 64 -2.62 -21.58 -9.79
N GLY A 65 -1.86 -22.57 -9.32
CA GLY A 65 -1.05 -22.48 -8.11
C GLY A 65 0.00 -21.39 -8.21
N LEU A 66 0.76 -21.36 -9.30
CA LEU A 66 1.77 -20.34 -9.57
C LEU A 66 1.17 -18.94 -9.70
N MET A 67 0.01 -18.81 -10.37
CA MET A 67 -0.69 -17.52 -10.45
C MET A 67 -1.12 -17.01 -9.08
N LEU A 68 -1.65 -17.89 -8.23
CA LEU A 68 -2.07 -17.55 -6.87
C LEU A 68 -0.86 -17.17 -6.00
N GLU A 69 0.23 -17.94 -6.07
CA GLU A 69 1.47 -17.66 -5.33
C GLU A 69 2.07 -16.31 -5.73
N ALA A 70 2.13 -16.02 -7.03
CA ALA A 70 2.61 -14.73 -7.53
C ALA A 70 1.72 -13.57 -7.05
N PHE A 71 0.40 -13.76 -7.03
CA PHE A 71 -0.53 -12.76 -6.54
C PHE A 71 -0.36 -12.49 -5.04
N ILE A 72 -0.30 -13.54 -4.22
CA ILE A 72 -0.13 -13.43 -2.75
C ILE A 72 1.20 -12.73 -2.44
N THR A 73 2.28 -13.18 -3.07
CA THR A 73 3.61 -12.59 -2.90
C THR A 73 3.63 -11.13 -3.34
N GLY A 74 3.05 -10.82 -4.50
CA GLY A 74 2.92 -9.45 -5.00
C GLY A 74 2.14 -8.55 -4.05
N ALA A 75 1.02 -9.02 -3.50
CA ALA A 75 0.23 -8.28 -2.52
C ALA A 75 1.01 -8.04 -1.21
N PHE A 76 1.79 -9.04 -0.76
CA PHE A 76 2.64 -8.92 0.42
C PHE A 76 3.76 -7.90 0.22
N VAL A 77 4.48 -7.97 -0.90
CA VAL A 77 5.52 -7.01 -1.28
C VAL A 77 4.93 -5.60 -1.40
N ALA A 78 3.79 -5.45 -2.08
CA ALA A 78 3.12 -4.15 -2.21
C ALA A 78 2.71 -3.57 -0.84
N LYS A 79 2.29 -4.43 0.11
CA LYS A 79 1.95 -4.01 1.47
C LYS A 79 3.19 -3.54 2.26
N ILE A 80 4.32 -4.23 2.12
CA ILE A 80 5.59 -3.87 2.78
C ILE A 80 6.22 -2.63 2.15
N ALA A 81 6.11 -2.47 0.83
CA ALA A 81 6.63 -1.33 0.09
C ALA A 81 5.93 -0.01 0.44
N ARG A 82 4.74 -0.05 1.05
CA ARG A 82 4.04 1.17 1.48
C ARG A 82 4.83 1.86 2.60
N PRO A 83 5.25 3.13 2.43
CA PRO A 83 6.08 3.83 3.40
C PRO A 83 5.28 4.38 4.59
N LYS A 84 4.46 3.55 5.26
CA LYS A 84 3.58 3.98 6.38
C LYS A 84 4.36 4.64 7.51
N ASN A 85 5.57 4.17 7.80
CA ASN A 85 6.38 4.68 8.90
C ASN A 85 7.13 5.99 8.57
N ARG A 86 7.05 6.47 7.33
CA ARG A 86 7.78 7.69 6.90
C ARG A 86 7.02 8.96 7.26
N ALA A 87 5.70 8.90 7.41
CA ALA A 87 4.89 10.02 7.91
C ALA A 87 5.32 10.44 9.32
N PHE A 88 5.63 9.48 10.20
CA PHE A 88 6.08 9.76 11.58
C PHE A 88 7.44 10.46 11.67
N SER A 89 8.25 10.41 10.60
CA SER A 89 9.53 11.12 10.58
C SER A 89 9.43 12.58 10.14
N ILE A 90 8.30 12.99 9.58
CA ILE A 90 8.05 14.38 9.22
C ILE A 90 7.37 15.04 10.42
N ARG A 91 8.02 16.04 11.01
CA ARG A 91 7.48 16.79 12.15
C ARG A 91 7.16 18.21 11.74
N PHE A 92 6.06 18.72 12.27
CA PHE A 92 5.66 20.13 12.16
C PHE A 92 5.93 20.82 13.50
N THR A 93 6.06 22.13 13.50
CA THR A 93 6.04 22.91 14.75
C THR A 93 4.68 22.79 15.41
N ASP A 94 4.65 22.74 16.75
CA ASP A 94 3.41 22.63 17.52
C ASP A 94 2.54 23.89 17.40
N ILE A 95 3.17 25.03 17.09
CA ILE A 95 2.53 26.34 16.95
C ILE A 95 2.93 26.94 15.62
N ALA A 96 1.96 27.54 14.93
CA ALA A 96 2.18 28.44 13.80
C ALA A 96 2.07 29.89 14.29
N VAL A 97 2.89 30.78 13.74
CA VAL A 97 2.96 32.19 14.16
C VAL A 97 2.61 33.11 13.01
N VAL A 98 1.99 34.25 13.32
CA VAL A 98 1.82 35.35 12.36
C VAL A 98 2.91 36.37 12.61
N ALA A 99 3.76 36.61 11.61
CA ALA A 99 4.80 37.64 11.67
C ALA A 99 4.85 38.46 10.38
N HIS A 100 5.39 39.67 10.48
CA HIS A 100 5.57 40.53 9.31
C HIS A 100 6.89 40.23 8.62
N MET A 101 6.84 39.82 7.36
CA MET A 101 7.99 39.75 6.45
C MET A 101 7.76 40.71 5.29
N ASP A 102 8.75 41.52 4.96
CA ASP A 102 8.66 42.56 3.91
C ASP A 102 7.41 43.46 4.04
N GLY A 103 7.05 43.79 5.28
CA GLY A 103 5.90 44.65 5.61
C GLY A 103 4.54 43.99 5.41
N LYS A 104 4.46 42.68 5.14
CA LYS A 104 3.21 41.93 4.97
C LYS A 104 3.05 40.88 6.06
N PRO A 105 1.84 40.67 6.61
CA PRO A 105 1.60 39.59 7.56
C PRO A 105 1.69 38.23 6.85
N ASN A 106 2.44 37.31 7.44
CA ASN A 106 2.64 35.95 6.94
C ASN A 106 2.34 34.96 8.06
N LEU A 107 1.58 33.90 7.76
CA LEU A 107 1.44 32.74 8.64
C LEU A 107 2.61 31.79 8.40
N ILE A 108 3.30 31.40 9.46
CA ILE A 108 4.60 30.70 9.39
C ILE A 108 4.59 29.47 10.30
N PHE A 109 5.15 28.38 9.81
CA PHE A 109 5.48 27.19 10.60
C PHE A 109 6.74 26.51 10.05
N GLN A 110 7.34 25.61 10.81
CA GLN A 110 8.48 24.82 10.32
C GLN A 110 8.13 23.35 10.18
N VAL A 111 8.79 22.70 9.23
CA VAL A 111 8.69 21.26 8.99
C VAL A 111 10.09 20.67 9.03
N ALA A 112 10.28 19.55 9.71
CA ALA A 112 11.57 18.88 9.84
C ALA A 112 11.48 17.40 9.44
N ASN A 113 12.50 16.93 8.70
CA ASN A 113 12.75 15.52 8.47
C ASN A 113 13.68 15.00 9.58
N THR A 114 13.16 14.13 10.44
CA THR A 114 13.93 13.55 11.56
C THR A 114 14.77 12.34 11.16
N ARG A 115 14.67 11.86 9.91
CA ARG A 115 15.52 10.78 9.37
C ARG A 115 16.73 11.36 8.63
N PRO A 116 17.87 10.64 8.62
CA PRO A 116 19.04 11.04 7.86
C PRO A 116 18.84 10.92 6.34
N SER A 117 17.93 10.06 5.89
CA SER A 117 17.64 9.91 4.46
C SER A 117 16.86 11.12 3.93
N PRO A 118 17.33 11.82 2.89
CA PRO A 118 16.63 12.96 2.32
C PRO A 118 15.28 12.55 1.70
N LEU A 119 14.34 13.49 1.70
CA LEU A 119 13.17 13.46 0.83
C LEU A 119 13.42 14.40 -0.37
N THR A 120 12.96 14.01 -1.54
CA THR A 120 13.09 14.79 -2.78
C THR A 120 11.73 15.26 -3.24
N SER A 121 11.67 16.43 -3.89
CA SER A 121 10.43 17.01 -4.42
C SER A 121 9.33 17.13 -3.36
N VAL A 122 9.66 17.80 -2.24
CA VAL A 122 8.71 18.01 -1.14
C VAL A 122 7.90 19.28 -1.38
N ARG A 123 6.59 19.13 -1.39
CA ARG A 123 5.60 20.22 -1.41
C ARG A 123 4.78 20.17 -0.12
N VAL A 124 4.47 21.33 0.43
CA VAL A 124 3.58 21.46 1.60
C VAL A 124 2.40 22.32 1.20
N SER A 125 1.20 21.79 1.43
CA SER A 125 -0.06 22.51 1.29
C SER A 125 -0.89 22.29 2.55
N ALA A 126 -1.70 23.26 2.93
CA ALA A 126 -2.63 23.16 4.05
C ALA A 126 -4.08 23.25 3.54
N VAL A 127 -5.01 22.77 4.36
CA VAL A 127 -6.45 22.93 4.10
C VAL A 127 -7.05 23.72 5.25
N LEU A 128 -7.63 24.87 4.93
CA LEU A 128 -8.42 25.66 5.87
C LEU A 128 -9.83 25.08 5.93
N TYR A 129 -10.24 24.67 7.13
CA TYR A 129 -11.59 24.23 7.43
C TYR A 129 -12.34 25.37 8.11
N GLN A 130 -13.42 25.84 7.48
CA GLN A 130 -14.24 26.93 8.01
C GLN A 130 -15.73 26.56 7.98
N GLU A 131 -16.37 26.59 9.13
CA GLU A 131 -17.82 26.49 9.22
C GLU A 131 -18.43 27.88 8.95
N ARG A 132 -19.38 27.95 8.01
CA ARG A 132 -20.14 29.19 7.77
C ARG A 132 -21.50 29.14 8.48
N GLU A 133 -22.16 30.28 8.56
CA GLU A 133 -23.47 30.48 9.21
C GLU A 133 -24.57 29.51 8.74
N ASN A 134 -24.41 28.92 7.55
CA ASN A 134 -25.31 27.89 7.01
C ASN A 134 -25.05 26.47 7.58
N GLY A 135 -24.17 26.31 8.57
CA GLY A 135 -23.77 25.04 9.17
C GLY A 135 -22.97 24.13 8.23
N LYS A 136 -22.50 24.65 7.08
CA LYS A 136 -21.68 23.88 6.13
C LYS A 136 -20.19 24.13 6.39
N LEU A 137 -19.43 23.04 6.39
CA LEU A 137 -17.97 23.06 6.46
C LEU A 137 -17.39 23.29 5.06
N TYR A 138 -16.66 24.38 4.90
CA TYR A 138 -15.92 24.71 3.69
C TYR A 138 -14.45 24.32 3.85
N GLN A 139 -13.89 23.71 2.81
CA GLN A 139 -12.50 23.30 2.72
C GLN A 139 -11.82 24.13 1.64
N THR A 140 -10.83 24.92 2.02
CA THR A 140 -10.09 25.77 1.08
C THR A 140 -8.62 25.41 1.14
N SER A 141 -8.03 25.02 -0.01
CA SER A 141 -6.59 24.78 -0.09
C SER A 141 -5.83 26.09 0.08
N VAL A 142 -4.78 26.06 0.90
CA VAL A 142 -3.88 27.19 1.15
C VAL A 142 -2.47 26.71 0.87
N ASP A 143 -1.85 27.30 -0.15
CA ASP A 143 -0.47 26.97 -0.52
C ASP A 143 0.53 27.74 0.34
N PHE A 144 1.62 27.05 0.69
CA PHE A 144 2.72 27.60 1.46
C PHE A 144 3.99 27.61 0.62
N HIS A 145 4.77 28.66 0.76
CA HIS A 145 6.02 28.86 0.05
C HIS A 145 7.22 28.62 0.98
N LEU A 146 8.33 28.20 0.38
CA LEU A 146 9.59 27.98 1.07
C LEU A 146 10.36 29.28 1.23
N ASP A 147 10.87 29.52 2.43
CA ASP A 147 11.79 30.62 2.68
C ASP A 147 13.13 30.37 1.95
N GLY A 148 13.61 31.39 1.23
CA GLY A 148 14.91 31.37 0.54
C GLY A 148 15.02 30.55 -0.74
N ILE A 149 13.94 29.93 -1.23
CA ILE A 149 13.94 29.14 -2.48
C ILE A 149 12.79 29.59 -3.39
N SER A 150 13.10 29.99 -4.62
CA SER A 150 12.10 30.42 -5.63
C SER A 150 11.34 29.27 -6.29
N SER A 151 11.63 28.02 -5.90
CA SER A 151 10.95 26.81 -6.36
C SER A 151 9.75 26.51 -5.47
N GLU A 152 8.63 26.09 -6.07
CA GLU A 152 7.45 25.59 -5.33
C GLU A 152 7.75 24.33 -4.53
N GLU A 153 8.80 23.60 -4.90
CA GLU A 153 9.19 22.33 -4.30
C GLU A 153 10.59 22.41 -3.71
N CYS A 154 10.77 21.82 -2.52
CA CYS A 154 12.08 21.62 -1.95
C CYS A 154 12.75 20.43 -2.66
N PRO A 155 13.92 20.63 -3.31
CA PRO A 155 14.61 19.55 -4.01
C PRO A 155 15.20 18.52 -3.04
N PHE A 156 15.68 18.95 -1.88
CA PHE A 156 16.29 18.09 -0.86
C PHE A 156 15.87 18.51 0.55
N PHE A 157 14.97 17.75 1.15
CA PHE A 157 14.51 17.99 2.51
C PHE A 157 15.34 17.17 3.53
N ILE A 158 16.39 17.82 4.01
CA ILE A 158 17.37 17.29 4.97
C ILE A 158 17.29 18.05 6.30
N PHE A 159 17.20 19.38 6.24
CA PHE A 159 17.15 20.27 7.39
C PHE A 159 15.72 20.77 7.65
N PRO A 160 15.42 21.29 8.84
CA PRO A 160 14.17 22.00 9.09
C PRO A 160 13.98 23.15 8.07
N LEU A 161 12.79 23.23 7.48
CA LEU A 161 12.42 24.26 6.51
C LEU A 161 11.29 25.11 7.07
N THR A 162 11.38 26.42 6.85
CA THR A 162 10.32 27.37 7.19
C THR A 162 9.39 27.53 5.99
N TYR A 163 8.10 27.30 6.24
CA TYR A 163 7.03 27.51 5.27
C TYR A 163 6.21 28.72 5.68
N TYR A 164 5.89 29.58 4.71
CA TYR A 164 5.09 30.78 4.96
C TYR A 164 3.99 30.96 3.93
N HIS A 165 2.88 31.56 4.36
CA HIS A 165 1.78 31.99 3.52
C HIS A 165 1.54 33.48 3.70
N SER A 166 1.64 34.25 2.62
CA SER A 166 1.37 35.69 2.64
C SER A 166 -0.12 35.96 2.73
N ILE A 167 -0.53 36.61 3.81
CA ILE A 167 -1.93 36.94 4.07
C ILE A 167 -2.25 38.23 3.31
N THR A 168 -2.51 38.09 2.01
CA THR A 168 -3.00 39.17 1.14
C THR A 168 -4.51 39.36 1.31
N PRO A 169 -5.11 40.47 0.83
CA PRO A 169 -6.57 40.64 0.84
C PRO A 169 -7.35 39.53 0.10
N SER A 170 -6.70 38.82 -0.82
CA SER A 170 -7.25 37.65 -1.52
C SER A 170 -7.04 36.33 -0.78
N SER A 171 -6.26 36.31 0.30
CA SER A 171 -6.00 35.12 1.10
C SER A 171 -7.27 34.68 1.84
N PRO A 172 -7.58 33.38 1.91
CA PRO A 172 -8.66 32.85 2.75
C PRO A 172 -8.51 33.20 4.24
N LEU A 173 -7.29 33.53 4.69
CA LEU A 173 -6.98 33.88 6.07
C LEU A 173 -7.18 35.36 6.38
N ALA A 174 -7.43 36.22 5.37
CA ALA A 174 -7.53 37.66 5.56
C ALA A 174 -8.66 38.08 6.50
N THR A 175 -9.78 37.33 6.50
CA THR A 175 -10.94 37.59 7.36
C THR A 175 -10.64 37.33 8.84
N LEU A 176 -9.73 36.40 9.15
CA LEU A 176 -9.36 36.05 10.52
C LEU A 176 -8.54 37.15 11.19
N LEU A 177 -7.61 37.76 10.45
CA LEU A 177 -6.81 38.89 10.95
C LEU A 177 -7.65 40.14 11.26
N GLN A 178 -8.75 40.34 10.53
CA GLN A 178 -9.64 41.49 10.75
C GLN A 178 -10.48 41.33 12.02
N HIS A 179 -10.79 40.09 12.41
CA HIS A 179 -11.61 39.80 13.59
C HIS A 179 -10.80 39.90 14.91
N GLU A 180 -9.47 39.75 14.87
CA GLU A 180 -8.58 39.88 16.03
C GLU A 180 -8.12 41.32 16.33
N ASN A 181 -8.44 42.28 15.48
CA ASN A 181 -8.21 43.71 15.75
C ASN A 181 -9.54 44.38 16.15
N PRO A 182 -10.03 44.20 17.39
CA PRO A 182 -11.02 45.13 17.91
C PRO A 182 -10.30 46.47 18.05
N SER A 183 -10.67 47.39 17.17
CA SER A 183 -10.36 48.82 17.24
C SER A 183 -10.28 49.32 18.69
N HIS A 184 -9.07 49.66 19.13
CA HIS A 184 -8.84 50.61 20.22
C HIS A 184 -8.73 52.02 19.64
#